data_AF-D9QVD2-F1
#
_entry.id   AF-D9QVD2-F1
#
_cell.length_a   1.000
_cell.length_b   1.000
_cell.length_c   1.000
_cell.angle_alpha   90.00
_cell.angle_beta   90.00
_cell.angle_gamma   90.00
#
_symmetry.space_group_name_H-M   'P 1'
#
loop_
_entity.id
_entity.type
_entity.pdbx_description
1 polymer ?
#
loop_
_entity_poly.entity_id
_entity_poly.type
_entity_poly.pdbx_seq_one_letter_code
_entity_poly.pdbx_strand_id
1 'polypeptide(L)'
;MRLQGDIRVQIEEKYNDIYKDLTQDNGIRKPVFDSYGRVFVLCSCLGFEYNKKIPLDKSKKLFWTDSLNNYNHAITILFSIAMLNKGEVNYKILSNDEKIIKITEKYANGGMKVLIDEVLEPYIKEDDEKFYLDYSNSSFLEKEVLSFIRYEMKSSPFD
;
A
#
# COMPACT_ATOMS: atom_id res chain seq x y z
N MET A 1 -1.34 -19.03 7.48
CA MET A 1 -2.66 -18.36 7.41
C MET A 1 -2.95 -18.02 5.96
N ARG A 2 -4.21 -17.98 5.56
CA ARG A 2 -4.64 -17.57 4.21
C ARG A 2 -5.86 -16.68 4.34
N LEU A 3 -6.01 -15.75 3.41
CA LEU A 3 -7.24 -14.98 3.26
C LEU A 3 -8.21 -15.76 2.37
N GLN A 4 -9.50 -15.64 2.64
CA GLN A 4 -10.54 -15.95 1.64
C GLN A 4 -10.24 -15.18 0.36
N GLY A 5 -10.22 -15.88 -0.79
CA GLY A 5 -9.74 -15.35 -2.06
C GLY A 5 -10.75 -14.46 -2.81
N ASP A 6 -12.01 -14.47 -2.41
CA ASP A 6 -13.14 -13.76 -3.00
C ASP A 6 -13.39 -12.38 -2.37
N ILE A 7 -12.48 -11.91 -1.52
CA ILE A 7 -12.55 -10.54 -0.98
C ILE A 7 -11.86 -9.60 -1.97
N ARG A 8 -12.53 -8.49 -2.30
CA ARG A 8 -11.95 -7.41 -3.12
C ARG A 8 -11.33 -6.36 -2.23
N VAL A 9 -10.03 -6.15 -2.39
CA VAL A 9 -9.32 -5.01 -1.80
C VAL A 9 -9.76 -3.73 -2.51
N GLN A 10 -10.05 -2.70 -1.71
CA GLN A 10 -10.46 -1.39 -2.16
C GLN A 10 -9.42 -0.33 -1.80
N ILE A 11 -9.33 0.69 -2.65
CA ILE A 11 -8.51 1.89 -2.44
C ILE A 11 -9.35 3.14 -2.70
N GLU A 12 -8.87 4.31 -2.33
CA GLU A 12 -9.45 5.56 -2.82
C GLU A 12 -9.23 5.69 -4.33
N GLU A 13 -10.28 6.10 -5.04
CA GLU A 13 -10.27 6.17 -6.49
C GLU A 13 -9.18 7.10 -7.04
N LYS A 14 -8.89 8.21 -6.34
CA LYS A 14 -7.83 9.15 -6.74
C LYS A 14 -6.43 8.56 -6.78
N TYR A 15 -6.17 7.46 -6.06
CA TYR A 15 -4.87 6.78 -6.06
C TYR A 15 -4.78 5.65 -7.08
N ASN A 16 -5.87 5.33 -7.78
CA ASN A 16 -5.92 4.18 -8.69
C ASN A 16 -4.83 4.24 -9.78
N ASP A 17 -4.58 5.43 -10.33
CA ASP A 17 -3.62 5.56 -11.41
C ASP A 17 -2.17 5.52 -10.89
N ILE A 18 -1.89 6.02 -9.68
CA ILE A 18 -0.61 5.76 -8.99
C ILE A 18 -0.34 4.25 -8.88
N TYR A 19 -1.32 3.44 -8.48
CA TYR A 19 -1.13 1.98 -8.39
C TYR A 19 -0.79 1.36 -9.75
N LYS A 20 -1.46 1.78 -10.83
CA LYS A 20 -1.12 1.34 -12.19
C LYS A 20 0.28 1.77 -12.56
N ASP A 21 0.60 3.03 -12.33
CA ASP A 21 1.86 3.66 -12.70
C ASP A 21 3.07 2.99 -12.01
N LEU A 22 2.89 2.56 -10.77
CA LEU A 22 3.92 1.86 -10.01
C LEU A 22 4.10 0.38 -10.41
N THR A 23 3.15 -0.22 -11.14
CA THR A 23 3.11 -1.69 -11.36
C THR A 23 3.01 -2.15 -12.80
N GLN A 24 2.67 -1.26 -13.73
CA GLN A 24 2.55 -1.60 -15.15
C GLN A 24 3.76 -1.09 -15.92
N ASP A 25 4.22 -1.89 -16.88
CA ASP A 25 5.15 -1.43 -17.91
C ASP A 25 4.36 -0.55 -18.89
N ASN A 26 4.78 0.70 -19.05
CA ASN A 26 4.17 1.66 -19.96
C ASN A 26 5.00 1.88 -21.24
N GLY A 27 6.00 1.02 -21.49
CA GLY A 27 6.92 1.11 -22.64
C GLY A 27 8.00 2.18 -22.50
N ILE A 28 7.89 3.07 -21.50
CA ILE A 28 8.89 4.10 -21.18
C ILE A 28 9.77 3.62 -20.03
N ARG A 29 9.20 2.89 -19.07
CA ARG A 29 9.91 2.41 -17.89
C ARG A 29 9.37 1.07 -17.41
N LYS A 30 10.28 0.29 -16.82
CA LYS A 30 9.91 -0.93 -16.09
C LYS A 30 9.10 -0.58 -14.83
N PRO A 31 8.18 -1.45 -14.41
CA PRO A 31 7.40 -1.25 -13.20
C PRO A 31 8.29 -1.24 -11.96
N VAL A 32 7.97 -0.39 -10.99
CA VAL A 32 8.67 -0.31 -9.70
C VAL A 32 8.33 -1.51 -8.82
N PHE A 33 7.09 -1.98 -8.90
CA PHE A 33 6.58 -3.13 -8.17
C PHE A 33 5.97 -4.15 -9.14
N ASP A 34 6.06 -5.43 -8.83
CA ASP A 34 5.53 -6.51 -9.69
C ASP A 34 4.00 -6.67 -9.64
N SER A 35 3.33 -6.04 -8.67
CA SER A 35 1.90 -6.24 -8.41
C SER A 35 1.31 -5.13 -7.52
N TYR A 36 0.00 -4.89 -7.68
CA TYR A 36 -0.77 -4.02 -6.78
C TYR A 36 -0.69 -4.48 -5.32
N GLY A 37 -0.64 -5.80 -5.10
CA GLY A 37 -0.54 -6.38 -3.76
C GLY A 37 0.70 -5.92 -3.00
N ARG A 38 1.87 -5.82 -3.67
CA ARG A 38 3.09 -5.33 -3.02
C ARG A 38 3.00 -3.85 -2.66
N VAL A 39 2.48 -3.01 -3.56
CA VAL A 39 2.25 -1.58 -3.27
C VAL A 39 1.30 -1.42 -2.09
N PHE A 40 0.21 -2.21 -2.07
CA PHE A 40 -0.78 -2.19 -1.00
C PHE A 40 -0.18 -2.60 0.35
N VAL A 41 0.63 -3.65 0.39
CA VAL A 41 1.30 -4.10 1.62
C VAL A 41 2.31 -3.07 2.11
N LEU A 42 3.13 -2.51 1.22
CA LEU A 42 4.05 -1.42 1.57
C LEU A 42 3.29 -0.23 2.17
N CYS A 43 2.24 0.24 1.49
CA CYS A 43 1.42 1.35 2.01
C CYS A 43 0.74 0.98 3.33
N SER A 44 0.32 -0.27 3.52
CA SER A 44 -0.23 -0.72 4.81
C SER A 44 0.80 -0.61 5.92
N CYS A 45 2.06 -1.00 5.67
CA CYS A 45 3.16 -0.86 6.61
C CYS A 45 3.44 0.61 6.92
N LEU A 46 3.58 1.46 5.90
CA LEU A 46 3.84 2.90 6.09
C LEU A 46 2.71 3.57 6.87
N GLY A 47 1.46 3.24 6.55
CA GLY A 47 0.32 3.75 7.29
C GLY A 47 0.34 3.32 8.76
N PHE A 48 0.73 2.08 9.04
CA PHE A 48 0.85 1.59 10.42
C PHE A 48 2.00 2.27 11.17
N GLU A 49 3.19 2.33 10.56
CA GLU A 49 4.41 2.94 11.12
C GLU A 49 4.20 4.42 11.48
N TYR A 50 3.62 5.20 10.54
CA TYR A 50 3.35 6.63 10.74
C TYR A 50 2.04 6.90 11.48
N ASN A 51 1.36 5.85 11.99
CA ASN A 51 0.05 5.94 12.63
C ASN A 51 -0.99 6.72 11.79
N LYS A 52 -0.93 6.56 10.46
CA LYS A 52 -1.83 7.17 9.48
C LYS A 52 -2.91 6.16 9.07
N LYS A 53 -4.05 6.26 9.72
CA LYS A 53 -5.23 5.46 9.41
C LYS A 53 -6.34 6.35 8.85
N ILE A 54 -6.51 6.33 7.54
CA ILE A 54 -7.46 7.22 6.84
C ILE A 54 -8.60 6.37 6.25
N PRO A 55 -9.88 6.65 6.57
CA PRO A 55 -11.00 5.96 5.94
C PRO A 55 -11.02 6.20 4.42
N LEU A 56 -11.50 5.23 3.65
CA LEU A 56 -11.77 5.45 2.22
C LEU A 56 -13.04 6.29 2.09
N ASP A 57 -13.00 7.33 1.25
CA ASP A 57 -14.18 8.10 0.86
C ASP A 57 -14.83 7.51 -0.41
N LYS A 58 -14.40 7.95 -1.60
CA LYS A 58 -14.78 7.33 -2.88
C LYS A 58 -13.88 6.12 -3.16
N SER A 59 -14.39 4.90 -2.95
CA SER A 59 -13.60 3.68 -3.08
C SER A 59 -13.75 2.97 -4.44
N LYS A 60 -12.67 2.30 -4.86
CA LYS A 60 -12.61 1.48 -6.08
C LYS A 60 -12.00 0.12 -5.77
N LYS A 61 -12.57 -0.93 -6.36
CA LYS A 61 -12.03 -2.30 -6.27
C LYS A 61 -10.73 -2.38 -7.08
N LEU A 62 -9.64 -2.83 -6.46
CA LEU A 62 -8.32 -2.88 -7.09
C LEU A 62 -7.94 -4.30 -7.51
N PHE A 63 -7.89 -5.25 -6.57
CA PHE A 63 -7.50 -6.64 -6.82
C PHE A 63 -8.21 -7.62 -5.87
N TRP A 64 -8.15 -8.92 -6.17
CA TRP A 64 -8.64 -9.99 -5.29
C TRP A 64 -7.59 -10.36 -4.25
N THR A 65 -7.99 -10.56 -3.00
CA THR A 65 -7.12 -11.03 -1.91
C THR A 65 -6.37 -12.32 -2.24
N ASP A 66 -6.88 -13.14 -3.15
CA ASP A 66 -6.17 -14.34 -3.62
C ASP A 66 -4.78 -14.03 -4.19
N SER A 67 -4.60 -12.87 -4.83
CA SER A 67 -3.28 -12.44 -5.30
C SER A 67 -2.27 -12.24 -4.17
N LEU A 68 -2.72 -11.99 -2.93
CA LEU A 68 -1.86 -11.90 -1.74
C LEU A 68 -1.48 -13.27 -1.19
N ASN A 69 -2.28 -14.32 -1.43
CA ASN A 69 -2.01 -15.69 -0.98
C ASN A 69 -0.73 -16.27 -1.58
N ASN A 70 -0.30 -15.76 -2.73
CA ASN A 70 0.96 -16.16 -3.37
C ASN A 70 2.20 -15.53 -2.70
N TYR A 71 2.02 -14.59 -1.77
CA TYR A 71 3.08 -13.90 -1.04
C TYR A 71 2.95 -14.17 0.47
N ASN A 72 3.58 -15.24 0.95
CA ASN A 72 3.43 -15.72 2.34
C ASN A 72 3.62 -14.62 3.43
N HIS A 73 4.53 -13.67 3.19
CA HIS A 73 4.79 -12.58 4.12
C HIS A 73 3.68 -11.51 4.11
N ALA A 74 3.05 -11.25 2.97
CA ALA A 74 2.01 -10.23 2.84
C ALA A 74 0.86 -10.47 3.82
N ILE A 75 0.37 -11.71 3.87
CA ILE A 75 -0.75 -12.08 4.76
C ILE A 75 -0.35 -11.90 6.22
N THR A 76 0.83 -12.39 6.59
CA THR A 76 1.31 -12.28 7.97
C THR A 76 1.41 -10.82 8.42
N ILE A 77 1.89 -9.94 7.53
CA ILE A 77 1.98 -8.50 7.78
C ILE A 77 0.59 -7.90 7.98
N LEU A 78 -0.34 -8.13 7.05
CA LEU A 78 -1.69 -7.55 7.09
C LEU A 78 -2.46 -8.01 8.35
N PHE A 79 -2.31 -9.28 8.73
CA PHE A 79 -2.87 -9.83 9.95
C PHE A 79 -2.28 -9.16 11.19
N SER A 80 -0.96 -8.96 11.23
CA SER A 80 -0.26 -8.31 12.34
C SER A 80 -0.73 -6.87 12.53
N ILE A 81 -0.82 -6.10 11.44
CA ILE A 81 -1.36 -4.73 11.44
C ILE A 81 -2.79 -4.72 11.96
N ALA A 82 -3.65 -5.64 11.48
CA ALA A 82 -5.04 -5.70 11.91
C ALA A 82 -5.19 -6.07 13.40
N MET A 83 -4.36 -6.97 13.91
CA MET A 83 -4.31 -7.34 15.32
C MET A 83 -3.88 -6.20 16.22
N LEU A 84 -2.91 -5.39 15.79
CA LEU A 84 -2.33 -4.27 16.55
C LEU A 84 -3.06 -2.94 16.36
N ASN A 85 -4.11 -2.90 15.54
CA ASN A 85 -4.79 -1.68 15.11
C ASN A 85 -5.31 -0.75 16.25
N LYS A 86 -5.42 -1.23 17.49
CA LYS A 86 -5.87 -0.43 18.65
C LYS A 86 -4.78 -0.18 19.69
N GLY A 87 -3.52 -0.45 19.37
CA GLY A 87 -2.41 -0.42 20.33
C GLY A 87 -2.37 -1.63 21.27
N GLU A 88 -3.40 -2.47 21.26
CA GLU A 88 -3.48 -3.75 21.97
C GLU A 88 -3.73 -4.89 20.99
N VAL A 89 -3.19 -6.07 21.31
CA VAL A 89 -3.33 -7.26 20.48
C VAL A 89 -4.75 -7.83 20.57
N ASN A 90 -5.49 -7.79 19.46
CA ASN A 90 -6.82 -8.37 19.37
C ASN A 90 -6.85 -9.64 18.50
N TYR A 91 -6.62 -10.81 19.12
CA TYR A 91 -6.67 -12.10 18.42
C TYR A 91 -8.05 -12.45 17.83
N LYS A 92 -9.15 -11.85 18.30
CA LYS A 92 -10.50 -12.15 17.79
C LYS A 92 -10.68 -11.72 16.33
N ILE A 93 -9.82 -10.85 15.81
CA ILE A 93 -9.90 -10.43 14.41
C ILE A 93 -9.46 -11.52 13.43
N LEU A 94 -8.70 -12.50 13.91
CA LEU A 94 -8.11 -13.55 13.09
C LEU A 94 -9.12 -14.48 12.41
N SER A 95 -10.37 -14.48 12.88
CA SER A 95 -11.47 -15.23 12.26
C SER A 95 -12.30 -14.42 11.27
N ASN A 96 -11.92 -13.17 10.98
CA ASN A 96 -12.70 -12.27 10.13
C ASN A 96 -11.79 -11.56 9.10
N ASP A 97 -11.57 -12.22 7.98
CA ASP A 97 -10.75 -11.74 6.87
C ASP A 97 -11.25 -10.41 6.30
N GLU A 98 -12.57 -10.22 6.16
CA GLU A 98 -13.14 -8.95 5.69
C GLU A 98 -12.74 -7.78 6.59
N LYS A 99 -12.76 -7.99 7.91
CA LYS A 99 -12.39 -6.98 8.88
C LYS A 99 -10.88 -6.71 8.85
N ILE A 100 -10.05 -7.73 8.63
CA ILE A 100 -8.61 -7.58 8.43
C ILE A 100 -8.37 -6.66 7.23
N ILE A 101 -8.99 -6.97 6.08
CA ILE A 101 -8.87 -6.17 4.86
C ILE A 101 -9.39 -4.75 5.08
N LYS A 102 -10.56 -4.56 5.70
CA LYS A 102 -11.11 -3.22 5.97
C LYS A 102 -10.23 -2.37 6.89
N ILE A 103 -9.45 -2.99 7.78
CA ILE A 103 -8.49 -2.26 8.61
C ILE A 103 -7.26 -1.89 7.79
N THR A 104 -6.70 -2.85 7.05
CA THR A 104 -5.48 -2.61 6.28
C THR A 104 -5.71 -1.69 5.10
N GLU A 105 -6.90 -1.67 4.49
CA GLU A 105 -7.32 -0.66 3.50
C GLU A 105 -7.15 0.77 4.04
N LYS A 106 -7.48 1.01 5.32
CA LYS A 106 -7.35 2.35 5.93
C LYS A 106 -5.91 2.75 6.18
N TYR A 107 -5.07 1.78 6.55
CA TYR A 107 -3.64 2.00 6.68
C TYR A 107 -2.99 2.17 5.32
N ALA A 108 -3.34 1.36 4.32
CA ALA A 108 -2.86 1.51 2.95
C ALA A 108 -3.23 2.88 2.37
N ASN A 109 -4.43 3.38 2.67
CA ASN A 109 -4.84 4.72 2.25
C ASN A 109 -3.98 5.82 2.89
N GLY A 110 -3.75 5.72 4.20
CA GLY A 110 -2.87 6.65 4.91
C GLY A 110 -1.40 6.55 4.50
N GLY A 111 -0.90 5.34 4.28
CA GLY A 111 0.47 5.10 3.84
C GLY A 111 0.72 5.43 2.37
N MET A 112 -0.31 5.41 1.52
CA MET A 112 -0.22 5.99 0.17
C MET A 112 0.01 7.49 0.26
N LYS A 113 -0.70 8.18 1.18
CA LYS A 113 -0.43 9.60 1.46
C LYS A 113 0.99 9.82 1.96
N VAL A 114 1.50 8.98 2.87
CA VAL A 114 2.91 9.05 3.32
C VAL A 114 3.86 8.84 2.15
N LEU A 115 3.64 7.81 1.32
CA LEU A 115 4.50 7.54 0.17
C LEU A 115 4.51 8.70 -0.82
N ILE A 116 3.36 9.36 -1.02
CA ILE A 116 3.27 10.57 -1.83
C ILE A 116 4.09 11.69 -1.19
N ASP A 117 3.78 12.04 0.06
CA ASP A 117 4.39 13.18 0.74
C ASP A 117 5.92 13.01 0.89
N GLU A 118 6.43 11.79 1.10
CA GLU A 118 7.86 11.53 1.33
C GLU A 118 8.67 11.18 0.07
N VAL A 119 8.02 10.69 -1.00
CA VAL A 119 8.73 10.16 -2.17
C VAL A 119 8.12 10.61 -3.49
N LEU A 120 6.80 10.51 -3.66
CA LEU A 120 6.18 10.70 -4.97
C LEU A 120 5.86 12.16 -5.29
N GLU A 121 5.83 13.08 -4.33
CA GLU A 121 5.45 14.49 -4.52
C GLU A 121 6.12 15.14 -5.75
N PRO A 122 7.44 14.98 -6.00
CA PRO A 122 8.09 15.56 -7.17
C PRO A 122 7.63 14.99 -8.52
N TYR A 123 6.93 13.86 -8.49
CA TYR A 123 6.45 13.10 -9.63
C TYR A 123 4.93 13.11 -9.75
N ILE A 124 4.18 13.66 -8.81
CA ILE A 124 2.72 13.59 -8.85
C ILE A 124 2.18 14.74 -9.70
N LYS A 125 1.30 14.40 -10.63
CA LYS A 125 0.38 15.34 -11.27
C LYS A 125 -1.04 15.01 -10.87
N GLU A 126 -1.85 16.06 -10.84
CA GLU A 126 -3.29 15.97 -10.58
C GLU A 126 -4.05 16.36 -11.84
N ASP A 127 -5.02 15.54 -12.23
CA ASP A 127 -6.00 15.84 -13.27
C ASP A 127 -7.36 15.27 -12.82
N ASP A 128 -8.39 16.11 -12.80
CA ASP A 128 -9.77 15.72 -12.45
C ASP A 128 -9.87 14.89 -11.14
N GLU A 129 -9.29 15.42 -10.04
CA GLU A 129 -9.19 14.77 -8.71
C GLU A 129 -8.45 13.41 -8.70
N LYS A 130 -7.74 13.04 -9.78
CA LYS A 130 -6.92 11.82 -9.86
C LYS A 130 -5.45 12.17 -9.83
N PHE A 131 -4.68 11.33 -9.15
CA PHE A 131 -3.24 11.44 -9.10
C PHE A 131 -2.60 10.39 -10.00
N TYR A 132 -1.60 10.83 -10.76
CA TYR A 132 -0.79 9.98 -11.62
C TYR A 132 0.67 10.44 -11.58
N LEU A 133 1.59 9.57 -12.02
CA LEU A 133 3.02 9.87 -12.05
C LEU A 133 3.41 10.55 -13.36
N ASP A 134 4.06 11.72 -13.27
CA ASP A 134 4.76 12.36 -14.36
C ASP A 134 6.10 11.66 -14.62
N TYR A 135 6.11 10.88 -15.69
CA TYR A 135 7.28 10.09 -16.06
C TYR A 135 8.44 10.91 -16.61
N SER A 136 8.25 12.19 -16.97
CA SER A 136 9.32 13.03 -17.51
C SER A 136 10.52 13.16 -16.56
N ASN A 137 10.30 13.03 -15.24
CA ASN A 137 11.35 13.06 -14.22
C ASN A 137 11.61 11.69 -13.54
N SER A 138 10.84 10.65 -13.86
CA SER A 138 10.78 9.37 -13.11
C SER A 138 12.01 8.45 -13.20
N SER A 139 13.07 8.86 -13.90
CA SER A 139 14.27 8.02 -14.11
C SER A 139 14.95 7.57 -12.81
N PHE A 140 14.75 8.32 -11.71
CA PHE A 140 15.29 8.01 -10.38
C PHE A 140 14.27 7.41 -9.41
N LEU A 141 12.98 7.38 -9.75
CA LEU A 141 11.89 7.03 -8.82
C LEU A 141 12.09 5.68 -8.12
N GLU A 142 12.54 4.65 -8.83
CA GLU A 142 12.79 3.33 -8.21
C GLU A 142 13.92 3.42 -7.16
N LYS A 143 14.98 4.18 -7.46
CA LYS A 143 16.10 4.37 -6.52
C LYS A 143 15.66 5.15 -5.29
N GLU A 144 14.78 6.14 -5.46
CA GLU A 144 14.26 6.93 -4.35
C GLU A 144 13.33 6.11 -3.47
N VAL A 145 12.41 5.32 -4.06
CA VAL A 145 11.57 4.37 -3.31
C VAL A 145 12.44 3.38 -2.53
N LEU A 146 13.48 2.80 -3.15
CA LEU A 146 14.40 1.90 -2.47
C LEU A 146 15.22 2.60 -1.38
N SER A 147 15.65 3.83 -1.62
CA SER A 147 16.40 4.64 -0.65
C SER A 147 15.55 4.96 0.57
N PHE A 148 14.29 5.35 0.37
CA PHE A 148 13.32 5.60 1.42
C PHE A 148 13.07 4.34 2.24
N ILE A 149 12.73 3.20 1.60
CA ILE A 149 12.54 1.93 2.31
C ILE A 149 13.79 1.57 3.14
N ARG A 150 14.98 1.75 2.57
CA ARG A 150 16.24 1.47 3.29
C ARG A 150 16.47 2.42 4.47
N TYR A 151 16.08 3.69 4.34
CA TYR A 151 16.16 4.65 5.43
C TYR A 151 15.22 4.26 6.57
N GLU A 152 13.95 3.98 6.26
CA GLU A 152 12.94 3.52 7.24
C GLU A 152 13.37 2.24 7.97
N MET A 153 14.06 1.33 7.27
CA MET A 153 14.61 0.13 7.90
C MET A 153 15.70 0.40 8.93
N LYS A 154 16.54 1.44 8.73
CA LYS A 154 17.65 1.79 9.64
C LYS A 154 17.22 2.62 10.83
N SER A 155 16.09 3.32 10.73
CA SER A 155 15.47 4.03 11.85
C SER A 155 14.67 3.10 12.77
N SER A 156 14.58 1.82 12.43
CA SER A 156 13.92 0.80 13.24
C SER A 156 14.64 0.62 14.58
N PRO A 157 13.93 0.63 15.73
CA PRO A 157 14.51 0.52 17.07
C PRO A 157 15.08 -0.87 17.41
N PHE A 158 15.25 -1.74 16.42
CA PHE A 158 15.81 -3.08 16.55
C PHE A 158 17.26 -3.20 16.04
N ASP A 159 17.88 -2.09 15.62
CA ASP A 159 19.34 -1.95 15.44
C ASP A 159 20.03 -1.46 16.72
#